data_AF-A0A0B2UV46-F1
#
_entry.id   AF-A0A0B2UV46-F1
#
_cell.length_a   1.000
_cell.length_b   1.000
_cell.length_c   1.000
_cell.angle_alpha   90.00
_cell.angle_beta   90.00
_cell.angle_gamma   90.00
#
_symmetry.space_group_name_H-M   'P 1'
#
loop_
_entity.id
_entity.type
_entity.pdbx_description
1 polymer ?
#
loop_
_entity_poly.entity_id
_entity_poly.type
_entity_poly.pdbx_seq_one_letter_code
_entity_poly.pdbx_strand_id
1 'polypeptide(L)'
;MSHHEASGSGSATAVDHRRKWDREEYEQKARERLLAEKEAEEKAKRKPLRFPDEPKVKRELLKAREYKVDLESKVGRTVVINKTTPSAETGGYYCDVCDCVVKDSINFLDHINGKNHQRNMGMSMKIKRSTVDEVRQRFAFKKAEAEIKKKEYDLQERMEEIKEEEARMADYKKAKRQEQRKRKRGPEPEIQEDEDVAAMMGFGGFGSTKK
;
A
#
# COMPACT_ATOMS: atom_id res chain seq x y z
N MET A 1 64.31 -40.16 -82.27
CA MET A 1 63.39 -40.31 -83.42
C MET A 1 62.01 -39.92 -82.97
N SER A 2 61.37 -39.04 -83.75
CA SER A 2 59.95 -38.67 -83.69
C SER A 2 59.50 -37.73 -82.57
N HIS A 3 59.69 -36.44 -82.82
CA HIS A 3 58.89 -35.35 -82.27
C HIS A 3 57.41 -35.51 -82.64
N HIS A 4 56.51 -35.18 -81.71
CA HIS A 4 55.25 -34.50 -82.01
C HIS A 4 54.78 -33.76 -80.76
N GLU A 5 55.23 -32.51 -80.63
CA GLU A 5 54.57 -31.50 -79.80
C GLU A 5 53.29 -31.09 -80.52
N ALA A 6 52.13 -31.40 -79.94
CA ALA A 6 50.86 -30.83 -80.33
C ALA A 6 50.56 -29.64 -79.40
N SER A 7 51.06 -28.48 -79.79
CA SER A 7 50.63 -27.19 -79.30
C SER A 7 49.21 -26.88 -79.78
N GLY A 8 48.34 -26.48 -78.86
CA GLY A 8 47.20 -25.63 -79.17
C GLY A 8 45.84 -26.31 -79.18
N SER A 9 45.11 -26.15 -78.07
CA SER A 9 43.69 -25.81 -78.09
C SER A 9 43.25 -25.58 -76.64
N GLY A 10 43.37 -24.34 -76.17
CA GLY A 10 42.65 -23.93 -74.97
C GLY A 10 41.17 -24.14 -75.21
N SER A 11 40.55 -25.15 -74.58
CA SER A 11 39.11 -25.20 -74.51
C SER A 11 38.69 -24.11 -73.55
N ALA A 12 38.44 -22.92 -74.10
CA ALA A 12 37.49 -21.98 -73.56
C ALA A 12 36.32 -22.80 -73.01
N THR A 13 35.98 -22.55 -71.74
CA THR A 13 34.86 -23.15 -71.03
C THR A 13 33.61 -23.01 -71.88
N ALA A 14 33.35 -24.00 -72.74
CA ALA A 14 32.09 -24.15 -73.42
C ALA A 14 31.05 -24.25 -72.31
N VAL A 15 30.11 -23.31 -72.28
CA VAL A 15 29.03 -23.29 -71.30
C VAL A 15 28.22 -24.55 -71.52
N ASP A 16 28.58 -25.58 -70.76
CA ASP A 16 27.98 -26.90 -70.83
C ASP A 16 26.61 -26.79 -70.16
N HIS A 17 25.57 -26.51 -70.97
CA HIS A 17 24.18 -26.36 -70.52
C HIS A 17 23.58 -27.67 -69.98
N ARG A 18 24.38 -28.74 -69.89
CA ARG A 18 24.02 -29.98 -69.24
C ARG A 18 24.10 -29.80 -67.73
N ARG A 19 22.95 -29.89 -67.06
CA ARG A 19 22.83 -29.80 -65.60
C ARG A 19 23.66 -30.89 -64.92
N LYS A 20 24.88 -30.53 -64.54
CA LYS A 20 25.77 -31.39 -63.75
C LYS A 20 25.38 -31.20 -62.29
N TRP A 21 25.16 -32.31 -61.59
CA TRP A 21 24.90 -32.27 -60.16
C TRP A 21 26.24 -32.06 -59.47
N ASP A 22 26.44 -30.89 -58.88
CA ASP A 22 27.65 -30.57 -58.14
C ASP A 22 27.63 -31.28 -56.78
N ARG A 23 28.36 -32.39 -56.70
CA ARG A 23 28.38 -33.28 -55.52
C ARG A 23 28.65 -32.52 -54.22
N GLU A 24 29.54 -31.54 -54.25
CA GLU A 24 29.89 -30.72 -53.08
C GLU A 24 28.73 -29.86 -52.59
N GLU A 25 27.96 -29.23 -53.50
CA GLU A 25 26.79 -28.42 -53.13
C GLU A 25 25.70 -29.30 -52.50
N TYR A 26 25.46 -30.47 -53.09
CA TYR A 26 24.47 -31.42 -52.56
C TYR A 26 24.92 -32.04 -51.23
N GLU A 27 26.22 -32.27 -51.03
CA GLU A 27 26.75 -32.69 -49.74
C GLU A 27 26.63 -31.61 -48.66
N GLN A 28 26.90 -30.35 -48.98
CA GLN A 28 26.72 -29.24 -48.05
C GLN A 28 25.24 -29.08 -47.68
N LYS A 29 24.35 -29.16 -48.67
CA LYS A 29 22.89 -29.10 -48.46
C LYS A 29 22.36 -30.28 -47.65
N ALA A 30 22.95 -31.46 -47.80
CA ALA A 30 22.63 -32.62 -46.97
C ALA A 30 23.11 -32.43 -45.52
N ARG A 31 24.33 -31.90 -45.31
CA ARG A 31 24.86 -31.59 -43.97
C ARG A 31 24.03 -30.51 -43.27
N GLU A 32 23.61 -29.47 -43.99
CA GLU A 32 22.77 -28.40 -43.47
C GLU A 32 21.40 -28.94 -43.01
N ARG A 33 20.78 -29.82 -43.80
CA ARG A 33 19.54 -30.51 -43.40
C ARG A 33 19.71 -31.37 -42.15
N LEU A 34 20.80 -32.14 -42.07
CA LEU A 34 21.10 -32.95 -40.89
C LEU A 34 21.38 -32.11 -39.64
N LEU A 35 22.02 -30.95 -39.79
CA LEU A 35 22.23 -30.02 -38.68
C LEU A 35 20.92 -29.36 -38.22
N ALA A 36 20.07 -28.96 -39.16
CA ALA A 36 18.76 -28.39 -38.86
C ALA A 36 17.83 -29.41 -38.16
N GLU A 37 17.83 -30.68 -38.59
CA GLU A 37 17.09 -31.76 -37.90
C GLU A 37 17.63 -32.01 -36.49
N LYS A 38 18.95 -32.04 -36.31
CA LYS A 38 19.58 -32.18 -34.98
C LYS A 38 19.29 -31.00 -34.07
N GLU A 39 19.30 -29.77 -34.59
CA GLU A 39 18.96 -28.57 -33.81
C GLU A 39 17.48 -28.56 -33.42
N ALA A 40 16.58 -28.95 -34.32
CA ALA A 40 15.15 -29.09 -34.03
C ALA A 40 14.89 -30.19 -32.98
N GLU A 41 15.61 -31.32 -33.06
CA GLU A 41 15.52 -32.41 -32.08
C GLU A 41 16.10 -31.99 -30.72
N GLU A 42 17.23 -31.27 -30.69
CA GLU A 42 17.79 -30.68 -29.47
C GLU A 42 16.84 -29.65 -28.87
N LYS A 43 16.19 -28.81 -29.68
CA LYS A 43 15.20 -27.82 -29.21
C LYS A 43 13.90 -28.46 -28.71
N ALA A 44 13.52 -29.62 -29.27
CA ALA A 44 12.38 -30.40 -28.79
C ALA A 44 12.72 -31.19 -27.50
N LYS A 45 13.94 -31.71 -27.39
CA LYS A 45 14.45 -32.41 -26.19
C LYS A 45 14.78 -31.45 -25.05
N ARG A 46 15.25 -30.25 -25.38
CA ARG A 46 15.27 -29.09 -24.50
C ARG A 46 13.82 -28.66 -24.28
N LYS A 47 13.09 -29.44 -23.46
CA LYS A 47 11.93 -28.94 -22.73
C LYS A 47 12.31 -27.54 -22.24
N PRO A 48 11.48 -26.50 -22.42
CA PRO A 48 11.79 -25.20 -21.87
C PRO A 48 12.06 -25.45 -20.38
N LEU A 49 13.32 -25.27 -19.98
CA LEU A 49 13.66 -25.21 -18.56
C LEU A 49 12.71 -24.14 -18.04
N ARG A 50 11.72 -24.55 -17.25
CA ARG A 50 10.62 -23.66 -16.81
C ARG A 50 11.12 -22.44 -16.03
N PHE A 51 12.42 -22.41 -15.76
CA PHE A 51 13.16 -21.33 -15.16
C PHE A 51 14.45 -21.20 -15.97
N PRO A 52 14.69 -20.09 -16.68
CA PRO A 52 16.04 -19.69 -17.01
C PRO A 52 16.87 -19.74 -15.72
N ASP A 53 18.14 -20.12 -15.81
CA ASP A 53 19.12 -19.96 -14.71
C ASP A 53 19.40 -18.46 -14.47
N GLU A 54 18.35 -17.66 -14.29
CA GLU A 54 18.45 -16.37 -13.65
C GLU A 54 18.69 -16.64 -12.16
N PRO A 55 19.66 -15.96 -11.54
CA PRO A 55 19.93 -16.14 -10.13
C PRO A 55 18.63 -15.86 -9.39
N LYS A 56 18.10 -16.88 -8.68
CA LYS A 56 16.93 -16.76 -7.80
C LYS A 56 17.08 -15.48 -7.01
N VAL A 57 16.35 -14.44 -7.43
CA VAL A 57 16.39 -13.12 -6.80
C VAL A 57 16.14 -13.38 -5.33
N LYS A 58 17.15 -13.14 -4.50
CA LYS A 58 17.09 -13.38 -3.06
C LYS A 58 16.03 -12.42 -2.54
N ARG A 59 14.79 -12.91 -2.48
CA ARG A 59 13.65 -12.16 -2.00
C ARG A 59 13.99 -11.62 -0.63
N GLU A 60 13.78 -10.32 -0.45
CA GLU A 60 14.06 -9.70 0.83
C GLU A 60 13.24 -10.37 1.92
N LEU A 61 13.80 -10.38 3.13
CA LEU A 61 13.14 -10.96 4.30
C LEU A 61 12.00 -10.04 4.72
N LEU A 62 10.95 -10.62 5.31
CA LEU A 62 9.72 -9.89 5.64
C LEU A 62 10.04 -8.68 6.53
N LYS A 63 9.83 -7.48 5.99
CA LYS A 63 9.88 -6.22 6.74
C LYS A 63 8.48 -5.89 7.25
N ALA A 64 8.40 -5.32 8.45
CA ALA A 64 7.15 -4.75 8.94
C ALA A 64 6.80 -3.51 8.12
N ARG A 65 5.51 -3.26 7.88
CA ARG A 65 5.07 -2.05 7.20
C ARG A 65 5.23 -0.85 8.13
N GLU A 66 5.81 0.22 7.61
CA GLU A 66 6.03 1.46 8.36
C GLU A 66 4.89 2.48 8.14
N TYR A 67 4.01 2.25 7.17
CA TYR A 67 2.85 3.10 6.91
C TYR A 67 1.55 2.45 7.41
N LYS A 68 0.67 3.29 7.96
CA LYS A 68 -0.70 2.92 8.32
C LYS A 68 -1.54 2.90 7.05
N VAL A 69 -2.33 1.84 6.85
CA VAL A 69 -3.23 1.74 5.71
C VAL A 69 -4.51 2.51 6.05
N ASP A 70 -4.80 3.59 5.31
CA ASP A 70 -5.94 4.47 5.58
C ASP A 70 -7.23 3.92 4.93
N LEU A 71 -8.03 3.21 5.72
CA LEU A 71 -9.31 2.63 5.28
C LEU A 71 -10.51 3.58 5.52
N GLU A 72 -10.33 4.61 6.35
CA GLU A 72 -11.44 5.47 6.82
C GLU A 72 -11.70 6.66 5.91
N SER A 73 -10.71 7.07 5.10
CA SER A 73 -10.82 8.29 4.29
C SER A 73 -11.95 8.25 3.25
N LYS A 74 -12.36 7.06 2.80
CA LYS A 74 -13.42 6.86 1.80
C LYS A 74 -14.78 6.48 2.42
N VAL A 75 -14.89 6.41 3.74
CA VAL A 75 -16.14 6.09 4.43
C VAL A 75 -17.11 7.28 4.30
N GLY A 76 -18.35 7.01 3.86
CA GLY A 76 -19.39 8.02 3.71
C GLY A 76 -19.36 8.86 2.42
N ARG A 77 -18.38 8.63 1.52
CA ARG A 77 -18.37 9.26 0.20
C ARG A 77 -19.09 8.39 -0.83
N THR A 78 -20.13 8.94 -1.48
CA THR A 78 -20.82 8.29 -2.60
C THR A 78 -20.15 8.71 -3.91
N VAL A 79 -19.66 7.74 -4.68
CA VAL A 79 -19.03 7.97 -5.99
C VAL A 79 -19.91 7.34 -7.07
N VAL A 80 -20.25 8.12 -8.10
CA VAL A 80 -21.00 7.62 -9.25
C VAL A 80 -20.04 6.88 -10.18
N ILE A 81 -20.24 5.58 -10.33
CA ILE A 81 -19.37 4.71 -11.14
C ILE A 81 -19.92 4.66 -12.57
N ASN A 82 -19.17 5.19 -13.53
CA ASN A 82 -19.47 5.05 -14.97
C ASN A 82 -18.66 3.88 -15.56
N LYS A 83 -19.03 3.38 -16.76
CA LYS A 83 -18.29 2.28 -17.42
C LYS A 83 -16.85 2.65 -17.84
N THR A 84 -16.54 3.94 -17.88
CA THR A 84 -15.24 4.49 -18.29
C THR A 84 -14.33 4.89 -17.12
N THR A 85 -14.79 4.81 -15.87
CA THR A 85 -13.94 5.17 -14.72
C THR A 85 -12.87 4.10 -14.47
N PRO A 86 -11.61 4.47 -14.21
CA PRO A 86 -10.54 3.52 -13.95
C PRO A 86 -10.84 2.68 -12.71
N SER A 87 -10.38 1.42 -12.69
CA SER A 87 -10.61 0.47 -11.59
C SER A 87 -10.23 1.02 -10.21
N ALA A 88 -9.27 1.94 -10.12
CA ALA A 88 -8.86 2.60 -8.89
C ALA A 88 -9.93 3.51 -8.25
N GLU A 89 -10.88 3.99 -9.06
CA GLU A 89 -11.97 4.89 -8.66
C GLU A 89 -13.31 4.17 -8.60
N THR A 90 -13.35 2.89 -8.99
CA THR A 90 -14.51 2.04 -8.76
C THR A 90 -14.67 1.76 -7.27
N GLY A 91 -15.92 1.67 -6.80
CA GLY A 91 -16.23 1.48 -5.39
C GLY A 91 -15.51 0.26 -4.79
N GLY A 92 -14.61 0.51 -3.84
CA GLY A 92 -13.78 -0.50 -3.17
C GLY A 92 -12.39 0.02 -2.80
N TYR A 93 -11.58 -0.89 -2.25
CA TYR A 93 -10.15 -0.70 -2.01
C TYR A 93 -9.35 -1.23 -3.21
N TYR A 94 -8.47 -0.41 -3.77
CA TYR A 94 -7.62 -0.76 -4.91
C TYR A 94 -6.22 -1.14 -4.45
N CYS A 95 -5.65 -2.18 -5.05
CA CYS A 95 -4.27 -2.61 -4.82
C CYS A 95 -3.42 -2.41 -6.07
N ASP A 96 -2.41 -1.54 -6.00
CA ASP A 96 -1.55 -1.19 -7.15
C ASP A 96 -0.62 -2.34 -7.62
N VAL A 97 -0.33 -3.29 -6.74
CA VAL A 97 0.63 -4.39 -7.03
C VAL A 97 -0.06 -5.57 -7.73
N CYS A 98 -1.36 -5.70 -7.57
CA CYS A 98 -2.14 -6.83 -8.06
C CYS A 98 -3.27 -6.43 -9.01
N ASP A 99 -3.44 -5.13 -9.28
CA ASP A 99 -4.49 -4.54 -10.13
C ASP A 99 -5.88 -5.11 -9.86
N CYS A 100 -6.22 -5.32 -8.58
CA CYS A 100 -7.48 -5.89 -8.15
C CYS A 100 -8.25 -4.92 -7.24
N VAL A 101 -9.57 -4.88 -7.43
CA VAL A 101 -10.49 -4.12 -6.58
C VAL A 101 -11.08 -5.08 -5.55
N VAL A 102 -10.87 -4.77 -4.28
CA VAL A 102 -11.40 -5.52 -3.14
C VAL A 102 -12.49 -4.71 -2.46
N LYS A 103 -13.66 -5.32 -2.24
CA LYS A 103 -14.84 -4.61 -1.74
C LYS A 103 -14.79 -4.30 -0.24
N ASP A 104 -14.19 -5.20 0.54
CA ASP A 104 -14.17 -5.14 2.00
C ASP A 104 -12.80 -4.74 2.55
N SER A 105 -12.79 -4.05 3.68
CA SER A 105 -11.57 -3.65 4.40
C SER A 105 -10.75 -4.84 4.89
N ILE A 106 -11.42 -5.86 5.41
CA ILE A 106 -10.79 -7.09 5.92
C ILE A 106 -10.13 -7.86 4.78
N ASN A 107 -10.85 -8.00 3.67
CA ASN A 107 -10.33 -8.71 2.50
C ASN A 107 -9.17 -7.92 1.84
N PHE A 108 -9.17 -6.58 1.92
CA PHE A 108 -8.04 -5.78 1.47
C PHE A 108 -6.81 -6.00 2.34
N LEU A 109 -6.96 -6.02 3.67
CA LEU A 109 -5.85 -6.34 4.58
C LEU A 109 -5.28 -7.75 4.33
N ASP A 110 -6.16 -8.74 4.14
CA ASP A 110 -5.76 -10.11 3.80
C ASP A 110 -5.12 -10.21 2.40
N HIS A 111 -5.55 -9.40 1.45
CA HIS A 111 -4.95 -9.31 0.13
C HIS A 111 -3.50 -8.81 0.19
N ILE A 112 -3.25 -7.69 0.89
CA ILE A 112 -1.89 -7.13 1.02
C ILE A 112 -1.00 -8.09 1.84
N ASN A 113 -1.57 -8.83 2.80
CA ASN A 113 -0.87 -9.87 3.57
C ASN A 113 -0.75 -11.21 2.79
N GLY A 114 -1.36 -11.30 1.61
CA GLY A 114 -1.42 -12.51 0.82
C GLY A 114 -0.07 -12.90 0.20
N LYS A 115 0.15 -14.21 0.02
CA LYS A 115 1.38 -14.75 -0.57
C LYS A 115 1.67 -14.22 -1.98
N ASN A 116 0.63 -13.91 -2.76
CA ASN A 116 0.77 -13.42 -4.13
C ASN A 116 1.21 -11.96 -4.15
N HIS A 117 0.56 -11.11 -3.35
CA HIS A 117 0.95 -9.70 -3.20
C HIS A 117 2.40 -9.56 -2.69
N GLN A 118 2.76 -10.31 -1.64
CA GLN A 118 4.11 -10.29 -1.10
C GLN A 118 5.16 -10.80 -2.09
N ARG A 119 4.81 -11.80 -2.92
CA ARG A 119 5.70 -12.35 -3.96
C ARG A 119 5.97 -11.35 -5.07
N ASN A 120 4.95 -10.57 -5.46
CA ASN A 120 5.06 -9.51 -6.45
C ASN A 120 5.88 -8.33 -5.91
N MET A 121 5.76 -8.00 -4.62
CA MET A 121 6.62 -7.04 -3.93
C MET A 121 8.07 -7.55 -3.70
N GLY A 122 8.43 -8.74 -4.20
CA GLY A 122 9.79 -9.26 -4.08
C GLY A 122 10.20 -9.68 -2.66
N MET A 123 9.26 -9.74 -1.73
CA MET A 123 9.51 -10.15 -0.36
C MET A 123 9.12 -11.62 -0.14
N SER A 124 9.83 -12.30 0.75
CA SER A 124 9.47 -13.64 1.20
C SER A 124 8.76 -13.58 2.55
N MET A 125 7.77 -14.45 2.76
CA MET A 125 7.10 -14.64 4.07
C MET A 125 8.03 -15.17 5.17
N LYS A 126 9.33 -15.34 4.89
CA LYS A 126 10.31 -15.83 5.86
C LYS A 126 10.80 -14.63 6.68
N ILE A 127 10.57 -14.70 7.99
CA ILE A 127 11.03 -13.72 8.97
C ILE A 127 12.47 -14.08 9.37
N LYS A 128 13.32 -13.07 9.60
CA LYS A 128 14.64 -13.27 10.20
C LYS A 128 14.50 -13.75 11.64
N ARG A 129 15.36 -14.68 12.08
CA ARG A 129 15.50 -15.00 13.50
C ARG A 129 16.16 -13.81 14.19
N SER A 130 15.57 -13.35 15.29
CA SER A 130 16.07 -12.20 16.04
C SER A 130 17.38 -12.52 16.75
N THR A 131 18.30 -11.55 16.75
CA THR A 131 19.56 -11.64 17.53
C THR A 131 19.37 -11.07 18.95
N VAL A 132 20.30 -11.38 19.87
CA VAL A 132 20.24 -10.88 21.26
C VAL A 132 20.31 -9.36 21.31
N ASP A 133 21.09 -8.73 20.43
CA ASP A 133 21.24 -7.28 20.39
C ASP A 133 19.98 -6.56 19.87
N GLU A 134 19.31 -7.11 18.85
CA GLU A 134 18.01 -6.61 18.38
C GLU A 134 16.94 -6.64 19.48
N VAL A 135 16.97 -7.70 20.30
CA VAL A 135 16.04 -7.85 21.43
C VAL A 135 16.32 -6.80 22.50
N ARG A 136 17.58 -6.54 22.85
CA ARG A 136 17.98 -5.48 23.80
C ARG A 136 17.54 -4.10 23.33
N GLN A 137 17.75 -3.79 22.04
CA GLN A 137 17.30 -2.52 21.45
C GLN A 137 15.78 -2.36 21.50
N ARG A 138 15.01 -3.42 21.22
CA ARG A 138 13.55 -3.39 21.36
C ARG A 138 13.09 -3.20 22.80
N PHE A 139 13.76 -3.82 23.77
CA PHE A 139 13.44 -3.62 25.18
C PHE A 139 13.73 -2.19 25.64
N ALA A 140 14.82 -1.58 25.19
CA ALA A 140 15.12 -0.18 25.47
C ALA A 140 14.04 0.75 24.87
N PHE A 141 13.66 0.55 23.61
CA PHE A 141 12.60 1.32 22.95
C PHE A 141 11.25 1.17 23.68
N LYS A 142 10.84 -0.07 23.98
CA LYS A 142 9.58 -0.32 24.71
C LYS A 142 9.59 0.26 26.12
N LYS A 143 10.75 0.25 26.81
CA LYS A 143 10.88 0.88 28.12
C LYS A 143 10.71 2.40 28.02
N ALA A 144 11.34 3.03 27.04
CA ALA A 144 11.17 4.47 26.78
C ALA A 144 9.71 4.81 26.45
N GLU A 145 9.04 4.01 25.60
CA GLU A 145 7.62 4.19 25.27
C GLU A 145 6.71 4.02 26.50
N ALA A 146 7.01 3.05 27.37
CA ALA A 146 6.30 2.85 28.63
C ALA A 146 6.51 4.01 29.61
N GLU A 147 7.72 4.59 29.67
CA GLU A 147 8.00 5.78 30.48
C GLU A 147 7.26 7.01 29.96
N ILE A 148 7.13 7.17 28.64
CA ILE A 148 6.32 8.24 28.03
C ILE A 148 4.85 8.06 28.41
N LYS A 149 4.29 6.85 28.25
CA LYS A 149 2.89 6.56 28.61
C LYS A 149 2.61 6.78 30.09
N LYS A 150 3.56 6.47 30.97
CA LYS A 150 3.45 6.76 32.41
C LYS A 150 3.40 8.26 32.66
N LYS A 151 4.29 9.04 32.04
CA LYS A 151 4.27 10.50 32.13
C LYS A 151 2.98 11.11 31.57
N GLU A 152 2.45 10.57 30.48
CA GLU A 152 1.14 10.98 29.92
C GLU A 152 0.00 10.70 30.90
N TYR A 153 0.01 9.53 31.56
CA TYR A 153 -0.96 9.20 32.60
C TYR A 153 -0.85 10.14 33.79
N ASP A 154 0.37 10.41 34.28
CA ASP A 154 0.61 11.34 35.40
C ASP A 154 0.14 12.78 35.07
N LEU A 155 0.31 13.21 33.82
CA LEU A 155 -0.17 14.53 33.37
C LEU A 155 -1.69 14.58 33.22
N GLN A 156 -2.31 13.47 32.82
CA GLN A 156 -3.75 13.38 32.65
C GLN A 156 -4.46 13.33 34.01
N GLU A 157 -3.95 12.55 34.97
CA GLU A 157 -4.45 12.51 36.35
C GLU A 157 -4.34 13.90 37.00
N ARG A 158 -3.20 14.57 36.84
CA ARG A 158 -3.02 15.95 37.34
C ARG A 158 -3.95 16.98 36.68
N MET A 159 -4.26 16.81 35.40
CA MET A 159 -5.23 17.65 34.68
C MET A 159 -6.67 17.39 35.16
N GLU A 160 -7.00 16.14 35.49
CA GLU A 160 -8.30 15.76 36.04
C GLU A 160 -8.47 16.31 37.46
N GLU A 161 -7.46 16.21 38.32
CA GLU A 161 -7.47 16.80 39.67
C GLU A 161 -7.68 18.33 39.63
N ILE A 162 -6.98 19.05 38.75
CA ILE A 162 -7.16 20.51 38.61
C ILE A 162 -8.58 20.85 38.13
N LYS A 163 -9.11 20.09 37.17
CA LYS A 163 -10.49 20.28 36.69
C LYS A 163 -11.52 20.00 37.79
N GLU A 164 -11.30 18.98 38.61
CA GLU A 164 -12.16 18.67 39.74
C GLU A 164 -12.10 19.77 40.81
N GLU A 165 -10.91 20.28 41.15
CA GLU A 165 -10.76 21.41 42.06
C GLU A 165 -11.41 22.69 41.54
N GLU A 166 -11.24 23.00 40.25
CA GLU A 166 -11.91 24.14 39.62
C GLU A 166 -13.44 23.97 39.61
N ALA A 167 -13.95 22.76 39.36
CA ALA A 167 -15.37 22.46 39.42
C ALA A 167 -15.91 22.62 40.85
N ARG A 168 -15.21 22.09 41.86
CA ARG A 168 -15.58 22.28 43.27
C ARG A 168 -15.55 23.75 43.69
N MET A 169 -14.56 24.51 43.22
CA MET A 169 -14.46 25.94 43.47
C MET A 169 -15.54 26.74 42.72
N ALA A 170 -15.91 26.32 41.51
CA ALA A 170 -17.01 26.90 40.75
C ALA A 170 -18.36 26.62 41.43
N ASP A 171 -18.57 25.42 41.94
CA ASP A 171 -19.80 25.03 42.63
C ASP A 171 -19.90 25.69 44.01
N TYR A 172 -18.78 25.84 44.74
CA TYR A 172 -18.74 26.67 45.95
C TYR A 172 -19.02 28.15 45.66
N LYS A 173 -18.47 28.71 44.58
CA LYS A 173 -18.77 30.08 44.13
C LYS A 173 -20.24 30.23 43.72
N LYS A 174 -20.82 29.25 43.02
CA LYS A 174 -22.25 29.23 42.66
C LYS A 174 -23.13 29.13 43.91
N ALA A 175 -22.80 28.25 44.85
CA ALA A 175 -23.52 28.08 46.11
C ALA A 175 -23.47 29.36 46.96
N LYS A 176 -22.30 30.00 47.09
CA LYS A 176 -22.18 31.31 47.76
C LYS A 176 -22.96 32.42 47.05
N ARG A 177 -22.93 32.45 45.71
CA ARG A 177 -23.76 33.40 44.93
C ARG A 177 -25.25 33.15 45.15
N GLN A 178 -25.68 31.90 45.23
CA GLN A 178 -27.06 31.52 45.53
C GLN A 178 -27.44 31.85 46.98
N GLU A 179 -26.58 31.60 47.96
CA GLU A 179 -26.83 31.97 49.36
C GLU A 179 -26.89 33.48 49.55
N GLN A 180 -25.99 34.24 48.92
CA GLN A 180 -26.07 35.71 48.94
C GLN A 180 -27.33 36.24 48.26
N ARG A 181 -27.78 35.61 47.17
CA ARG A 181 -29.09 35.90 46.55
C ARG A 181 -30.24 35.58 47.49
N LYS A 182 -30.21 34.44 48.19
CA LYS A 182 -31.21 34.01 49.19
C LYS A 182 -31.15 34.77 50.52
N ARG A 183 -30.05 35.49 50.82
CA ARG A 183 -29.96 36.40 51.98
C ARG A 183 -30.41 37.81 51.63
N LYS A 184 -30.17 38.25 50.39
CA LYS A 184 -30.69 39.52 49.85
C LYS A 184 -32.20 39.46 49.57
N ARG A 185 -32.70 38.29 49.19
CA ARG A 185 -34.13 37.96 49.16
C ARG A 185 -34.48 37.47 50.57
N GLY A 186 -34.99 38.33 51.45
CA GLY A 186 -35.37 37.94 52.82
C GLY A 186 -36.36 36.76 52.84
N PRO A 187 -36.66 36.15 54.01
CA PRO A 187 -37.69 35.13 54.10
C PRO A 187 -39.03 35.77 53.74
N GLU A 188 -39.47 35.59 52.50
CA GLU A 188 -40.67 36.24 52.00
C GLU A 188 -41.84 35.25 52.00
N PRO A 189 -43.00 35.62 52.58
CA PRO A 189 -44.23 34.85 52.45
C PRO A 189 -44.67 34.81 50.98
N GLU A 190 -45.46 33.80 50.65
CA GLU A 190 -46.09 33.60 49.35
C GLU A 190 -46.75 34.89 48.82
N ILE A 191 -46.16 35.55 47.83
CA ILE A 191 -46.87 36.54 47.02
C ILE A 191 -46.39 36.42 45.56
N GLN A 192 -47.38 36.27 44.67
CA GLN A 192 -47.30 36.41 43.22
C GLN A 192 -46.64 37.75 42.82
N GLU A 193 -46.34 37.92 41.52
CA GLU A 193 -45.85 39.15 40.88
C GLU A 193 -44.28 39.22 40.85
N ASP A 194 -43.56 39.44 39.74
CA ASP A 194 -43.82 40.30 38.59
C ASP A 194 -42.98 39.96 37.35
N GLU A 195 -43.64 39.92 36.19
CA GLU A 195 -43.06 40.00 34.84
C GLU A 195 -42.46 41.40 34.58
N ASP A 196 -42.92 42.42 35.31
CA ASP A 196 -42.50 43.82 35.21
C ASP A 196 -41.13 44.11 35.87
N VAL A 197 -40.76 43.36 36.91
CA VAL A 197 -39.44 43.51 37.57
C VAL A 197 -38.31 42.93 36.71
N ALA A 198 -38.60 41.91 35.89
CA ALA A 198 -37.65 41.36 34.91
C ALA A 198 -37.40 42.33 33.73
N ALA A 199 -38.41 43.11 33.34
CA ALA A 199 -38.30 44.19 32.36
C ALA A 199 -37.48 45.38 32.92
N MET A 200 -37.66 45.72 34.20
CA MET A 200 -36.91 46.79 34.87
C MET A 200 -35.42 46.46 35.11
N MET A 201 -35.06 45.17 35.24
CA MET A 201 -33.66 44.70 35.36
C MET A 201 -32.95 44.44 34.02
N GLY A 202 -33.53 44.84 32.89
CA GLY A 202 -32.84 44.84 31.59
C GLY A 202 -32.64 43.46 30.95
N PHE A 203 -33.38 42.43 31.36
CA PHE A 203 -33.39 41.11 30.71
C PHE A 203 -34.34 41.03 29.50
N GLY A 204 -35.16 42.06 29.28
CA GLY A 204 -36.02 42.17 28.11
C GLY A 204 -35.35 42.92 26.98
N GLY A 205 -34.59 42.23 26.12
CA GLY A 205 -34.21 42.79 24.81
C GLY A 205 -32.83 42.42 24.28
N PHE A 206 -32.63 41.15 23.92
CA PHE A 206 -31.57 40.79 22.97
C PHE A 206 -32.22 40.29 21.67
N GLY A 207 -32.42 41.23 20.74
CA GLY A 207 -32.44 41.03 19.29
C GLY A 207 -33.44 40.06 18.68
N SER A 208 -34.68 40.51 18.40
CA SER A 208 -35.42 40.05 17.22
C SER A 208 -35.21 41.05 16.07
N THR A 209 -34.27 40.75 15.19
CA THR A 209 -34.13 41.47 13.91
C THR A 209 -35.07 40.82 12.91
N LYS A 210 -36.08 41.58 12.46
CA LYS A 210 -37.13 41.19 11.49
C LYS A 210 -36.60 40.97 10.06
N LYS A 211 -37.40 40.18 9.33
CA LYS A 211 -37.48 39.93 7.88
C LYS A 211 -36.60 38.82 7.32
#